data_AF-A0A2U1VMX7-F1
#
_entry.id   AF-A0A2U1VMX7-F1
#
_cell.length_a   1.000
_cell.length_b   1.000
_cell.length_c   1.000
_cell.angle_alpha   90.00
_cell.angle_beta   90.00
_cell.angle_gamma   90.00
#
_symmetry.space_group_name_H-M   'P 1'
#
loop_
_entity.id
_entity.type
_entity.pdbx_description
1 polymer ?
#
loop_
_entity_poly.entity_id
_entity_poly.type
_entity_poly.pdbx_seq_one_letter_code
_entity_poly.pdbx_strand_id
1 'polypeptide(L)'
;MHSNATSRLVNAVVRTRRILDAARCAATEHFGEGARDGRKVTMLKDLRDLHDRIIRPVADSRQPIVRDVGTVWFQEDIGLVHEMPRAIVHFTSLDTGEDAPRAYMTFHVGEDGTASVSGNFLTPVKTTDVRTCWLDDLDSETVAEMIDEFLAKAIQA
;
A
#
# COMPACT_ATOMS: atom_id res chain seq x y z
N MET A 1 -1.25 21.31 -25.13
CA MET A 1 -2.64 20.80 -25.21
C MET A 1 -2.63 19.36 -24.73
N HIS A 2 -3.23 19.03 -23.57
CA HIS A 2 -3.38 17.63 -23.17
C HIS A 2 -4.40 16.95 -24.08
N SER A 3 -4.10 15.73 -24.55
CA SER A 3 -5.03 14.97 -25.38
C SER A 3 -6.30 14.66 -24.58
N ASN A 4 -7.44 14.52 -25.27
CA ASN A 4 -8.73 14.18 -24.65
C ASN A 4 -8.63 12.89 -23.78
N ALA A 5 -7.76 11.96 -24.15
CA ALA A 5 -7.52 10.74 -23.38
C ALA A 5 -6.82 11.01 -22.03
N THR A 6 -5.81 11.88 -21.98
CA THR A 6 -5.13 12.26 -20.74
C THR A 6 -6.10 12.94 -19.78
N SER A 7 -6.93 13.87 -20.26
CA SER A 7 -7.92 14.55 -19.43
C SER A 7 -8.98 13.60 -18.86
N ARG A 8 -9.43 12.61 -19.65
CA ARG A 8 -10.36 11.57 -19.18
C ARG A 8 -9.74 10.69 -18.09
N LEU A 9 -8.46 10.32 -18.26
CA LEU A 9 -7.74 9.53 -17.26
C LEU A 9 -7.58 10.29 -15.94
N VAL A 10 -7.16 11.56 -16.00
CA VAL A 10 -7.04 12.43 -14.82
C VAL A 10 -8.38 12.54 -14.09
N ASN A 11 -9.47 12.75 -14.82
CA ASN A 11 -10.81 12.82 -14.22
C ASN A 11 -11.25 11.51 -13.57
N ALA A 12 -10.92 10.36 -14.16
CA ALA A 12 -11.20 9.06 -13.57
C ALA A 12 -10.44 8.87 -12.24
N VAL A 13 -9.14 9.21 -12.21
CA VAL A 13 -8.32 9.15 -10.99
C VAL A 13 -8.89 10.06 -9.90
N VAL A 14 -9.24 11.30 -10.23
CA VAL A 14 -9.86 12.24 -9.27
C VAL A 14 -11.18 11.70 -8.74
N ARG A 15 -12.02 11.11 -9.59
CA ARG A 15 -13.30 10.51 -9.17
C ARG A 15 -13.07 9.34 -8.21
N THR A 16 -12.16 8.42 -8.54
CA THR A 16 -11.85 7.26 -7.68
C THR A 16 -11.32 7.70 -6.33
N ARG A 17 -10.45 8.72 -6.28
CA ARG A 17 -9.94 9.29 -5.02
C ARG A 17 -11.07 9.82 -4.13
N ARG A 18 -12.04 10.55 -4.71
CA ARG A 18 -13.21 11.03 -3.97
C ARG A 18 -14.09 9.90 -3.43
N ILE A 19 -14.27 8.82 -4.19
CA ILE A 19 -15.03 7.65 -3.75
C ILE A 19 -14.32 6.96 -2.57
N LEU A 20 -13.00 6.82 -2.65
CA LEU A 20 -12.21 6.25 -1.56
C LEU A 20 -12.30 7.11 -0.29
N ASP A 21 -12.16 8.43 -0.42
CA ASP A 21 -12.29 9.36 0.71
C ASP A 21 -13.70 9.31 1.33
N ALA A 22 -14.75 9.20 0.52
CA ALA A 22 -16.11 9.03 1.03
C ALA A 22 -16.31 7.69 1.76
N ALA A 23 -15.78 6.59 1.23
CA ALA A 23 -15.82 5.28 1.89
C ALA A 23 -15.07 5.30 3.23
N ARG A 24 -13.93 6.01 3.29
CA ARG A 24 -13.16 6.24 4.51
C ARG A 24 -13.99 7.00 5.56
N CYS A 25 -14.65 8.10 5.18
CA CYS A 25 -15.53 8.85 6.09
C CYS A 25 -16.68 7.98 6.60
N ALA A 26 -17.37 7.27 5.72
CA ALA A 26 -18.49 6.41 6.08
C ALA A 26 -18.08 5.28 7.05
N ALA A 27 -16.90 4.66 6.85
CA ALA A 27 -16.38 3.68 7.79
C ALA A 27 -16.11 4.29 9.18
N THR A 28 -15.52 5.49 9.24
CA THR A 28 -15.29 6.19 10.52
C THR A 28 -16.60 6.52 11.24
N GLU A 29 -17.63 6.97 10.52
CA GLU A 29 -18.95 7.26 11.08
C GLU A 29 -19.66 5.99 11.56
N HIS A 30 -19.63 4.91 10.76
CA HIS A 30 -20.24 3.63 11.10
C HIS A 30 -19.68 3.02 12.39
N PHE A 31 -18.36 3.14 12.60
CA PHE A 31 -17.69 2.69 13.82
C PHE A 31 -17.62 3.79 14.90
N GLY A 32 -18.36 4.89 14.79
CA GLY A 32 -18.33 5.98 15.77
C GLY A 32 -19.23 5.76 17.00
N GLU A 33 -20.16 4.80 16.96
CA GLU A 33 -21.25 4.67 17.92
C GLU A 33 -20.95 3.70 19.08
N GLY A 34 -20.04 4.07 19.97
CA GLY A 34 -19.84 3.35 21.24
C GLY A 34 -18.39 3.26 21.71
N ALA A 35 -18.17 2.88 22.97
CA ALA A 35 -16.82 2.78 23.55
C ALA A 35 -15.96 1.68 22.92
N ARG A 36 -16.59 0.59 22.44
CA ARG A 36 -15.92 -0.49 21.71
C ARG A 36 -15.47 -0.03 20.32
N ASP A 37 -16.26 0.82 19.68
CA ASP A 37 -16.02 1.29 18.32
C ASP A 37 -15.09 2.51 18.28
N GLY A 38 -14.98 3.26 19.39
CA GLY A 38 -13.98 4.31 19.56
C GLY A 38 -12.52 3.83 19.40
N ARG A 39 -12.19 2.62 19.87
CA ARG A 39 -10.85 2.03 19.64
C ARG A 39 -10.62 1.69 18.17
N LYS A 40 -11.64 1.16 17.48
CA LYS A 40 -11.60 0.86 16.05
C LYS A 40 -11.43 2.14 15.22
N VAL A 41 -12.10 3.22 15.60
CA VAL A 41 -11.92 4.54 14.96
C VAL A 41 -10.52 5.09 15.15
N THR A 42 -9.94 4.99 16.34
CA THR A 42 -8.54 5.39 16.59
C THR A 42 -7.58 4.57 15.72
N MET A 43 -7.72 3.24 15.71
CA MET A 43 -6.91 2.35 14.87
C MET A 43 -7.02 2.71 13.38
N LEU A 44 -8.24 2.97 12.87
CA LEU A 44 -8.43 3.39 11.47
C LEU A 44 -7.76 4.73 11.16
N LYS A 45 -7.67 5.66 12.12
CA LYS A 45 -6.93 6.91 11.95
C LYS A 45 -5.43 6.66 11.93
N ASP A 46 -4.93 5.87 12.87
CA ASP A 46 -3.50 5.54 12.96
C ASP A 46 -3.01 4.83 11.70
N LEU A 47 -3.84 3.94 11.12
CA LEU A 47 -3.54 3.30 9.85
C LEU A 47 -3.52 4.26 8.66
N ARG A 48 -4.43 5.22 8.62
CA ARG A 48 -4.41 6.26 7.58
C ARG A 48 -3.15 7.12 7.71
N ASP A 49 -2.77 7.46 8.94
CA ASP A 49 -1.54 8.21 9.21
C ASP A 49 -0.31 7.41 8.76
N LEU A 50 -0.23 6.11 9.07
CA LEU A 50 0.81 5.23 8.55
C LEU A 50 0.85 5.23 7.02
N HIS A 51 -0.29 5.07 6.36
CA HIS A 51 -0.36 5.01 4.90
C HIS A 51 0.07 6.33 4.25
N ASP A 52 -0.50 7.45 4.68
CA ASP A 52 -0.34 8.73 3.99
C ASP A 52 0.90 9.50 4.44
N ARG A 53 1.39 9.32 5.68
CA ARG A 53 2.57 10.02 6.20
C ARG A 53 3.86 9.22 6.12
N ILE A 54 3.77 7.89 6.01
CA ILE A 54 4.95 7.01 6.04
C ILE A 54 5.05 6.19 4.76
N ILE A 55 4.13 5.24 4.52
CA ILE A 55 4.29 4.25 3.44
C ILE A 55 4.28 4.91 2.06
N ARG A 56 3.28 5.74 1.76
CA ARG A 56 3.16 6.39 0.45
C ARG A 56 4.36 7.31 0.16
N PRO A 57 4.77 8.24 1.05
CA PRO A 57 5.96 9.06 0.82
C PRO A 57 7.23 8.24 0.61
N VAL A 58 7.44 7.16 1.37
CA VAL A 58 8.58 6.28 1.19
C VAL A 58 8.53 5.60 -0.18
N ALA A 59 7.41 4.99 -0.57
CA ALA A 59 7.26 4.36 -1.88
C ALA A 59 7.48 5.37 -3.04
N ASP A 60 6.87 6.54 -2.97
CA ASP A 60 7.01 7.59 -4.00
C ASP A 60 8.47 8.06 -4.13
N SER A 61 9.22 8.13 -3.02
CA SER A 61 10.64 8.51 -3.02
C SER A 61 11.56 7.50 -3.71
N ARG A 62 11.12 6.24 -3.90
CA ARG A 62 11.89 5.19 -4.60
C ARG A 62 11.68 5.22 -6.11
N GLN A 63 10.68 5.94 -6.62
CA GLN A 63 10.41 6.04 -8.06
C GLN A 63 11.64 6.51 -8.87
N PRO A 64 12.43 7.51 -8.45
CA PRO A 64 13.63 7.92 -9.19
C PRO A 64 14.75 6.87 -9.17
N ILE A 65 14.78 6.00 -8.15
CA ILE A 65 15.81 4.97 -7.96
C ILE A 65 15.57 3.79 -8.91
N VAL A 66 14.31 3.36 -9.04
CA VAL A 66 13.95 2.20 -9.87
C VAL A 66 13.63 2.54 -11.32
N ARG A 67 13.62 3.82 -11.70
CA ARG A 67 13.13 4.32 -12.99
C ARG A 67 13.75 3.65 -14.22
N ASP A 68 15.00 3.17 -14.11
CA ASP A 68 15.74 2.59 -15.23
C ASP A 68 15.44 1.09 -15.42
N VAL A 69 14.77 0.46 -14.45
CA VAL A 69 14.45 -0.99 -14.45
C VAL A 69 12.96 -1.28 -14.28
N GLY A 70 12.17 -0.33 -13.77
CA GLY A 70 10.76 -0.55 -13.47
C GLY A 70 10.02 0.70 -12.99
N THR A 71 8.88 0.46 -12.35
CA THR A 71 8.05 1.48 -11.71
C THR A 71 7.59 0.96 -10.36
N VAL A 72 7.66 1.81 -9.33
CA VAL A 72 7.08 1.55 -8.01
C VAL A 72 5.84 2.43 -7.81
N TRP A 73 4.79 1.88 -7.23
CA TRP A 73 3.57 2.65 -6.97
C TRP A 73 2.81 2.12 -5.77
N PHE A 74 2.03 3.01 -5.15
CA PHE A 74 1.26 2.73 -3.95
C PHE A 74 -0.22 2.52 -4.27
N GLN A 75 -0.82 1.50 -3.65
CA GLN A 75 -2.25 1.24 -3.65
C GLN A 75 -2.76 1.11 -2.21
N GLU A 76 -3.94 1.67 -1.95
CA GLU A 76 -4.72 1.31 -0.77
C GLU A 76 -5.87 0.41 -1.19
N ASP A 77 -6.12 -0.62 -0.39
CA ASP A 77 -7.22 -1.55 -0.58
C ASP A 77 -7.93 -1.80 0.77
N ILE A 78 -9.18 -2.22 0.74
CA ILE A 78 -9.93 -2.66 1.93
C ILE A 78 -10.17 -4.15 1.77
N GLY A 79 -9.57 -4.95 2.66
CA GLY A 79 -9.81 -6.39 2.64
C GLY A 79 -11.27 -6.70 2.96
N LEU A 80 -12.03 -7.22 1.99
CA LEU A 80 -13.46 -7.56 2.13
C LEU A 80 -13.79 -8.48 3.32
N VAL A 81 -12.80 -9.23 3.82
CA VAL A 81 -12.96 -10.21 4.91
C VAL A 81 -12.70 -9.61 6.30
N HIS A 82 -11.90 -8.55 6.38
CA HIS A 82 -11.46 -7.97 7.67
C HIS A 82 -11.87 -6.51 7.85
N GLU A 83 -12.41 -5.87 6.81
CA GLU A 83 -12.82 -4.45 6.78
C GLU A 83 -11.71 -3.45 7.17
N MET A 84 -10.47 -3.91 7.33
CA MET A 84 -9.31 -3.10 7.66
C MET A 84 -8.59 -2.65 6.40
N PRO A 85 -8.16 -1.37 6.33
CA PRO A 85 -7.33 -0.86 5.25
C PRO A 85 -6.01 -1.64 5.15
N ARG A 86 -5.55 -1.84 3.91
CA ARG A 86 -4.25 -2.42 3.57
C ARG A 86 -3.51 -1.45 2.67
N ALA A 87 -2.22 -1.30 2.91
CA ALA A 87 -1.31 -0.60 2.03
C ALA A 87 -0.55 -1.61 1.18
N ILE A 88 -0.46 -1.38 -0.13
CA ILE A 88 0.22 -2.26 -1.07
C ILE A 88 1.22 -1.43 -1.88
N VAL A 89 2.48 -1.81 -1.83
CA VAL A 89 3.56 -1.22 -2.63
C VAL A 89 3.87 -2.18 -3.77
N HIS A 90 3.69 -1.73 -5.00
CA HIS A 90 3.89 -2.53 -6.20
C HIS A 90 5.22 -2.18 -6.85
N PHE A 91 5.87 -3.19 -7.43
CA PHE A 91 6.94 -3.04 -8.40
C PHE A 91 6.54 -3.73 -9.71
N THR A 92 6.76 -3.04 -10.82
CA THR A 92 6.53 -3.57 -12.17
C THR A 92 7.76 -3.30 -13.01
N SER A 93 8.41 -4.36 -13.51
CA SER A 93 9.54 -4.26 -14.42
C SER A 93 9.16 -3.53 -15.72
N LEU A 94 10.14 -2.84 -16.33
CA LEU A 94 10.01 -2.31 -17.69
C LEU A 94 10.06 -3.41 -18.75
N ASP A 95 10.58 -4.59 -18.40
CA ASP A 95 10.53 -5.75 -19.28
C ASP A 95 9.07 -6.14 -19.56
N THR A 96 8.77 -6.43 -20.81
CA THR A 96 7.45 -6.87 -21.28
C THR A 96 7.40 -8.37 -21.55
N GLY A 97 8.51 -9.08 -21.32
CA GLY A 97 8.56 -10.54 -21.37
C GLY A 97 7.52 -11.17 -20.45
N GLU A 98 7.08 -12.38 -20.80
CA GLU A 98 6.09 -13.13 -20.02
C GLU A 98 6.58 -13.40 -18.58
N ASP A 99 7.90 -13.53 -18.43
CA ASP A 99 8.60 -13.74 -17.15
C ASP A 99 9.07 -12.42 -16.49
N ALA A 100 8.63 -11.25 -16.99
CA ALA A 100 9.07 -9.98 -16.44
C ALA A 100 8.67 -9.84 -14.96
N PRO A 101 9.60 -9.45 -14.06
CA PRO A 101 9.33 -9.39 -12.63
C PRO A 101 8.16 -8.46 -12.29
N ARG A 102 7.19 -9.01 -11.56
CA ARG A 102 6.12 -8.26 -10.91
C ARG A 102 6.09 -8.64 -9.45
N ALA A 103 6.13 -7.65 -8.58
CA ALA A 103 6.14 -7.90 -7.15
C ALA A 103 5.22 -6.93 -6.43
N TYR A 104 4.69 -7.34 -5.28
CA TYR A 104 3.95 -6.45 -4.41
C TYR A 104 4.22 -6.77 -2.94
N MET A 105 4.41 -5.73 -2.14
CA MET A 105 4.52 -5.79 -0.70
C MET A 105 3.22 -5.31 -0.06
N THR A 106 2.61 -6.11 0.80
CA THR A 106 1.37 -5.75 1.52
C THR A 106 1.68 -5.49 2.98
N PHE A 107 1.24 -4.33 3.47
CA PHE A 107 1.14 -3.98 4.89
C PHE A 107 -0.32 -4.15 5.31
N HIS A 108 -0.58 -5.07 6.23
CA HIS A 108 -1.89 -5.29 6.82
C HIS A 108 -1.79 -5.19 8.33
N VAL A 109 -2.73 -4.48 8.97
CA VAL A 109 -2.75 -4.34 10.42
C VAL A 109 -4.12 -4.78 10.94
N GLY A 110 -4.09 -5.67 11.92
CA GLY A 110 -5.27 -6.17 12.62
C GLY A 110 -5.85 -5.13 13.59
N GLU A 111 -7.06 -5.40 14.09
CA GLU A 111 -7.71 -4.54 15.09
C GLU A 111 -6.94 -4.46 16.42
N ASP A 112 -6.08 -5.44 16.69
CA ASP A 112 -5.21 -5.50 17.86
C ASP A 112 -3.90 -4.70 17.70
N GLY A 113 -3.66 -4.09 16.53
CA GLY A 113 -2.43 -3.37 16.20
C GLY A 113 -1.30 -4.26 15.70
N THR A 114 -1.52 -5.57 15.57
CA THR A 114 -0.53 -6.48 14.97
C THR A 114 -0.44 -6.21 13.47
N ALA A 115 0.74 -5.84 13.00
CA ALA A 115 1.06 -5.65 11.60
C ALA A 115 1.69 -6.90 10.99
N SER A 116 1.19 -7.32 9.83
CA SER A 116 1.74 -8.37 8.97
C SER A 116 2.18 -7.74 7.65
N VAL A 117 3.49 -7.76 7.39
CA VAL A 117 4.13 -7.23 6.18
C VAL A 117 4.59 -8.40 5.33
N SER A 118 4.19 -8.43 4.06
CA SER A 118 4.40 -9.58 3.18
C SER A 118 4.87 -9.16 1.79
N GLY A 119 6.02 -9.66 1.35
CA GLY A 119 6.49 -9.51 -0.03
C GLY A 119 6.06 -10.68 -0.91
N ASN A 120 5.40 -10.42 -2.03
CA ASN A 120 4.96 -11.44 -2.99
C ASN A 120 5.61 -11.18 -4.35
N PHE A 121 6.25 -12.21 -4.89
CA PHE A 121 7.00 -12.15 -6.16
C PHE A 121 6.30 -13.06 -7.17
N LEU A 122 5.85 -12.49 -8.29
CA LEU A 122 5.23 -13.25 -9.36
C LEU A 122 6.34 -13.79 -10.28
N THR A 123 6.58 -15.09 -10.10
CA THR A 123 7.14 -16.05 -11.06
C THR A 123 8.63 -16.41 -10.92
N PRO A 124 8.95 -17.70 -10.63
CA PRO A 124 8.06 -18.68 -10.01
C PRO A 124 7.72 -18.19 -8.59
N VAL A 125 6.44 -18.17 -8.22
CA VAL A 125 5.98 -17.65 -6.91
C VAL A 125 6.70 -18.38 -5.78
N LYS A 126 7.78 -17.77 -5.29
CA LYS A 126 8.51 -18.22 -4.11
C LYS A 126 8.00 -17.42 -2.93
N THR A 127 7.60 -18.21 -1.94
CA THR A 127 7.16 -17.91 -0.59
C THR A 127 7.27 -16.46 -0.13
N THR A 128 6.13 -16.00 0.34
CA THR A 128 5.86 -14.78 1.08
C THR A 128 6.69 -14.73 2.35
N ASP A 129 7.79 -13.97 2.35
CA ASP A 129 8.43 -13.56 3.61
C ASP A 129 7.39 -12.70 4.36
N VAL A 130 6.77 -13.27 5.39
CA VAL A 130 5.84 -12.55 6.28
C VAL A 130 6.62 -12.12 7.52
N ARG A 131 6.73 -10.82 7.73
CA ARG A 131 7.21 -10.23 8.96
C ARG A 131 6.03 -9.75 9.79
N THR A 132 5.99 -10.16 11.05
CA THR A 132 5.01 -9.69 12.02
C THR A 132 5.67 -8.69 12.97
N CYS A 133 5.05 -7.55 13.19
CA CYS A 133 5.51 -6.47 14.09
C CYS A 133 4.30 -5.71 14.65
N TRP A 134 4.52 -4.75 15.55
CA TRP A 134 3.44 -3.86 15.98
C TRP A 134 3.32 -2.66 15.05
N LEU A 135 2.12 -2.08 14.96
CA LEU A 135 1.88 -0.83 14.24
C LEU A 135 2.88 0.27 14.63
N ASP A 136 3.15 0.40 15.93
CA ASP A 136 4.05 1.43 16.47
C ASP A 136 5.53 1.22 16.07
N ASP A 137 5.89 0.02 15.61
CA ASP A 137 7.23 -0.28 15.11
C ASP A 137 7.42 0.14 13.63
N LEU A 138 6.34 0.54 12.93
CA LEU A 138 6.38 0.90 11.51
C LEU A 138 6.67 2.39 11.29
N ASP A 139 7.83 2.85 11.76
CA ASP A 139 8.31 4.19 11.47
C ASP A 139 8.88 4.33 10.03
N SER A 140 9.27 5.55 9.65
CA SER A 140 9.76 5.84 8.30
C SER A 140 11.06 5.14 7.95
N GLU A 141 11.94 4.90 8.92
CA GLU A 141 13.22 4.21 8.69
C GLU A 141 12.96 2.72 8.47
N THR A 142 12.17 2.11 9.35
CA THR A 142 11.77 0.71 9.26
C THR A 142 11.04 0.40 7.96
N VAL A 143 10.07 1.23 7.58
CA VAL A 143 9.32 1.07 6.32
C VAL A 143 10.23 1.27 5.10
N ALA A 144 11.17 2.21 5.16
CA ALA A 144 12.16 2.42 4.10
C ALA A 144 13.04 1.18 3.89
N GLU A 145 13.59 0.62 4.96
CA GLU A 145 14.41 -0.60 4.90
C GLU A 145 13.61 -1.76 4.31
N MET A 146 12.37 -1.99 4.77
CA MET A 146 11.50 -3.04 4.25
C MET A 146 11.25 -2.88 2.75
N ILE A 147 10.94 -1.66 2.28
CA ILE A 147 10.69 -1.40 0.86
C ILE A 147 11.97 -1.56 0.04
N ASP A 148 13.12 -1.12 0.55
CA ASP A 148 14.41 -1.26 -0.14
C ASP A 148 14.82 -2.73 -0.29
N GLU A 149 14.64 -3.56 0.75
CA GLU A 149 14.84 -5.01 0.69
C GLU A 149 13.89 -5.68 -0.30
N PHE A 150 12.61 -5.29 -0.28
CA PHE A 150 11.61 -5.78 -1.22
C PHE A 150 11.98 -5.46 -2.67
N LEU A 151 12.36 -4.22 -2.96
CA LEU A 151 12.74 -3.79 -4.30
C LEU A 151 14.03 -4.48 -4.76
N ALA A 152 15.02 -4.62 -3.88
CA ALA A 152 16.25 -5.34 -4.20
C ALA A 152 15.96 -6.80 -4.63
N LYS A 153 15.09 -7.49 -3.88
CA LYS A 153 14.63 -8.84 -4.24
C LYS A 153 13.84 -8.85 -5.55
N ALA A 154 12.93 -7.89 -5.75
CA ALA A 154 12.08 -7.82 -6.93
C ALA A 154 12.86 -7.53 -8.23
N ILE A 155 13.95 -6.77 -8.14
CA ILE A 155 14.82 -6.47 -9.29
C ILE A 155 15.75 -7.64 -9.63
N GLN A 156 16.13 -8.44 -8.63
CA GLN A 156 17.00 -9.62 -8.81
C GLN A 156 16.25 -10.88 -9.26
N ALA A 157 14.92 -10.88 -9.15
CA ALA A 157 14.05 -12.02 -9.45
C ALA A 157 13.96 -12.33 -10.95
#